data_AF-A0A0F8X9R8-F1
#
_entry.id   AF-A0A0F8X9R8-F1
#
_cell.length_a   1.000
_cell.length_b   1.000
_cell.length_c   1.000
_cell.angle_alpha   90.00
_cell.angle_beta   90.00
_cell.angle_gamma   90.00
#
_symmetry.space_group_name_H-M   'P 1'
#
loop_
_entity.id
_entity.type
_entity.pdbx_description
1 polymer ?
#
loop_
_entity_poly.entity_id
_entity_poly.type
_entity_poly.pdbx_seq_one_letter_code
_entity_poly.pdbx_strand_id
1 'polypeptide(L)'
;MKIKTIIISAFPATGKTHFYRNTKLKVLDSDSSHFSWLPNKQRHPNFPENYIDHIKQNMGDVFIILISSHKVVRDALVKEGIKFTLIYPNRELKEEYLT
;
A
#
# COMPACT_ATOMS: atom_id res chain seq x y z
N MET A 1 20.26 12.09 7.64
CA MET A 1 18.92 12.31 8.24
C MET A 1 17.96 11.27 7.70
N LYS A 2 17.28 10.49 8.54
CA LYS A 2 16.17 9.64 8.07
C LYS A 2 14.96 10.52 7.82
N ILE A 3 14.38 10.43 6.63
CA ILE A 3 13.21 11.22 6.24
C ILE A 3 11.98 10.60 6.89
N LYS A 4 11.04 11.41 7.36
CA LYS A 4 9.76 10.88 7.85
C LYS A 4 8.91 10.42 6.67
N THR A 5 8.74 9.11 6.52
CA THR A 5 7.89 8.49 5.49
C THR A 5 6.41 8.58 5.85
N ILE A 6 5.57 8.91 4.87
CA ILE A 6 4.11 8.87 4.94
C ILE A 6 3.62 7.58 4.30
N ILE A 7 2.76 6.84 5.01
CA ILE A 7 2.11 5.63 4.47
C ILE A 7 0.70 5.98 4.00
N ILE A 8 0.38 5.65 2.75
CA ILE A 8 -0.94 5.86 2.16
C ILE A 8 -1.50 4.51 1.73
N SER A 9 -2.51 4.02 2.45
CA SER A 9 -3.28 2.84 2.10
C SER A 9 -4.43 3.25 1.17
N ALA A 10 -4.32 2.91 -0.11
CA ALA A 10 -5.21 3.45 -1.13
C ALA A 10 -5.92 2.36 -1.94
N PHE A 11 -7.23 2.53 -2.12
CA PHE A 11 -8.09 1.61 -2.87
C PHE A 11 -7.65 1.44 -4.34
N PRO A 12 -7.95 0.31 -5.00
CA PRO A 12 -7.77 0.19 -6.45
C PRO A 12 -8.42 1.37 -7.19
N ALA A 13 -7.85 1.75 -8.33
CA ALA A 13 -8.36 2.84 -9.17
C ALA A 13 -8.42 4.24 -8.50
N THR A 14 -7.64 4.52 -7.46
CA THR A 14 -7.51 5.89 -6.89
C THR A 14 -6.29 6.66 -7.42
N GLY A 15 -5.68 6.20 -8.52
CA GLY A 15 -4.56 6.91 -9.17
C GLY A 15 -3.18 6.71 -8.54
N LYS A 16 -2.96 5.72 -7.66
CA LYS A 16 -1.64 5.45 -7.02
C LYS A 16 -0.47 5.43 -8.02
N THR A 17 -0.56 4.56 -9.02
CA THR A 17 0.49 4.37 -10.03
C THR A 17 0.65 5.60 -10.92
N HIS A 18 -0.44 6.33 -11.20
CA HIS A 18 -0.36 7.61 -11.91
C HIS A 18 0.42 8.64 -11.09
N PHE A 19 0.11 8.80 -9.80
CA PHE A 19 0.85 9.68 -8.90
C PHE A 19 2.33 9.31 -8.79
N TYR A 20 2.64 8.03 -8.58
CA TYR A 20 4.02 7.53 -8.52
C TYR A 20 4.83 7.87 -9.78
N ARG A 21 4.24 7.74 -10.97
CA ARG A 21 4.92 8.01 -12.24
C ARG A 21 5.11 9.48 -12.57
N ASN A 22 4.24 10.36 -12.05
CA ASN A 22 4.19 11.77 -12.45
C ASN A 22 4.68 12.74 -11.37
N THR A 23 5.05 12.24 -10.19
CA THR A 23 5.58 13.06 -9.10
C THR A 23 7.09 13.23 -9.18
N LYS A 24 7.60 14.38 -8.72
CA LYS A 24 9.04 14.60 -8.50
C LYS A 24 9.51 14.08 -7.13
N LEU A 25 8.58 13.66 -6.28
CA LEU A 25 8.89 13.13 -4.95
C LEU A 25 9.46 11.71 -5.07
N LYS A 26 10.36 11.35 -4.15
CA LYS A 26 10.79 9.97 -3.98
C LYS A 26 9.65 9.16 -3.32
N VAL A 27 8.89 8.43 -4.14
CA VAL A 27 7.71 7.65 -3.75
C VAL A 27 7.93 6.18 -4.08
N LEU A 28 7.38 5.29 -3.27
CA LEU A 28 7.34 3.85 -3.53
C LEU A 28 5.89 3.42 -3.79
N ASP A 29 5.59 2.90 -4.97
CA ASP A 29 4.32 2.22 -5.28
C ASP A 29 4.47 0.73 -4.96
N SER A 30 4.07 0.32 -3.75
CA SER A 30 4.27 -1.03 -3.24
C SER A 30 3.01 -1.85 -3.40
N ASP A 31 2.85 -2.55 -4.52
CA ASP A 31 1.71 -3.44 -4.75
C ASP A 31 1.84 -4.72 -3.90
N SER A 32 0.80 -5.00 -3.11
CA SER A 32 0.66 -6.24 -2.33
C SER A 32 0.66 -7.51 -3.18
N SER A 33 0.28 -7.42 -4.46
CA SER A 33 0.20 -8.58 -5.36
C SER A 33 1.55 -9.31 -5.47
N HIS A 34 2.66 -8.56 -5.47
CA HIS A 34 4.04 -9.07 -5.51
C HIS A 34 4.44 -9.85 -4.25
N PHE A 35 3.70 -9.73 -3.15
CA PHE A 35 3.97 -10.38 -1.87
C PHE A 35 2.95 -11.46 -1.53
N SER A 36 1.80 -11.43 -2.18
CA SER A 36 0.62 -12.17 -1.76
C SER A 36 0.47 -13.55 -2.40
N TRP A 37 1.25 -13.85 -3.45
CA TRP A 37 1.17 -15.08 -4.21
C TRP A 37 2.56 -15.72 -4.38
N LEU A 38 2.59 -17.04 -4.33
CA LEU A 38 3.72 -17.85 -4.79
C LEU A 38 3.67 -18.00 -6.33
N PRO A 39 4.77 -18.42 -6.99
CA PRO A 39 4.79 -18.61 -8.45
C PRO A 39 3.72 -19.56 -8.98
N ASN A 40 3.31 -20.54 -8.17
CA ASN A 40 2.25 -21.50 -8.48
C ASN A 40 0.82 -20.97 -8.21
N LYS A 41 0.65 -19.65 -8.01
CA LYS A 41 -0.60 -18.95 -7.69
C LYS A 41 -1.26 -19.35 -6.35
N GLN A 42 -0.55 -20.07 -5.48
CA GLN A 42 -1.00 -20.28 -4.11
C GLN A 42 -0.76 -19.04 -3.26
N ARG A 43 -1.57 -18.85 -2.21
CA ARG A 43 -1.38 -17.74 -1.27
C ARG A 43 -0.01 -17.86 -0.59
N HIS A 44 0.73 -16.76 -0.54
CA HIS A 44 1.99 -16.74 0.18
C HIS A 44 1.72 -16.93 1.69
N PRO A 45 2.33 -17.92 2.37
CA PRO A 45 2.02 -18.24 3.76
C PRO A 45 2.38 -17.11 4.73
N ASN A 46 3.39 -16.31 4.40
CA ASN A 46 3.83 -15.17 5.21
C ASN A 46 3.12 -13.85 4.85
N PHE A 47 2.04 -13.88 4.08
CA PHE A 47 1.28 -12.68 3.80
C PHE A 47 0.25 -12.44 4.93
N PRO A 48 0.16 -11.23 5.51
CA PRO A 48 0.76 -9.96 5.07
C PRO A 48 2.13 -9.60 5.67
N GLU A 49 2.70 -10.41 6.55
CA GLU A 49 3.90 -10.07 7.33
C GLU A 49 5.09 -9.70 6.43
N ASN A 50 5.35 -10.48 5.37
CA ASN A 50 6.42 -10.20 4.40
C ASN A 50 6.26 -8.83 3.70
N TYR A 51 5.01 -8.40 3.50
CA TYR A 51 4.69 -7.12 2.92
C TYR A 51 4.86 -5.98 3.93
N ILE A 52 4.49 -6.20 5.20
CA ILE A 52 4.73 -5.24 6.28
C ILE A 52 6.23 -5.03 6.52
N ASP A 53 7.03 -6.10 6.47
CA ASP A 53 8.48 -6.00 6.58
C ASP A 53 9.09 -5.19 5.45
N HIS A 54 8.63 -5.40 4.21
CA HIS A 54 9.03 -4.59 3.07
C HIS A 54 8.67 -3.10 3.27
N ILE A 55 7.48 -2.79 3.80
CA ILE A 55 7.10 -1.40 4.11
C ILE A 55 8.07 -0.80 5.14
N LYS A 56 8.33 -1.50 6.25
CA LYS A 56 9.24 -1.05 7.31
C LYS A 56 10.67 -0.82 6.81
N GLN A 57 11.18 -1.70 5.96
CA GLN A 57 12.54 -1.60 5.40
C GLN A 57 12.73 -0.34 4.55
N ASN A 58 11.66 0.15 3.89
CA ASN A 58 11.70 1.36 3.06
C ASN A 58 11.34 2.64 3.84
N MET A 59 10.87 2.55 5.09
CA MET A 59 10.61 3.72 5.93
C MET A 59 11.92 4.41 6.30
N GLY A 60 11.99 5.71 6.02
CA GLY A 60 13.22 6.50 6.17
C GLY A 60 13.87 6.87 4.84
N ASP A 61 13.63 6.07 3.80
CA ASP A 61 14.32 6.18 2.51
C ASP A 61 13.49 6.88 1.44
N VAL A 62 12.16 6.86 1.55
CA VAL A 62 11.22 7.51 0.65
C VAL A 62 10.27 8.44 1.41
N PHE A 63 9.73 9.46 0.74
CA PHE A 63 8.77 10.38 1.34
C PHE A 63 7.40 9.74 1.52
N ILE A 64 6.96 8.94 0.54
CA ILE A 64 5.64 8.32 0.52
C ILE A 64 5.77 6.85 0.12
N ILE A 65 5.07 5.97 0.83
CA ILE A 65 4.81 4.60 0.38
C ILE A 65 3.31 4.47 0.13
N LEU A 66 2.95 4.21 -1.12
CA LEU A 66 1.61 3.84 -1.52
C LEU A 66 1.46 2.33 -1.33
N ILE A 67 0.45 1.92 -0.59
CA ILE A 67 0.20 0.52 -0.26
C ILE A 67 -1.23 0.14 -0.58
N SER A 68 -1.47 -1.17 -0.57
CA SER A 68 -2.80 -1.74 -0.75
C SER A 68 -3.75 -1.41 0.40
N SER A 69 -5.05 -1.32 0.08
CA SER A 69 -6.13 -1.10 1.05
C SER A 69 -6.84 -2.38 1.47
N HIS A 70 -6.21 -3.56 1.37
CA HIS A 70 -6.82 -4.78 1.91
C HIS A 70 -6.93 -4.69 3.43
N LYS A 71 -8.04 -5.18 4.00
CA LYS A 71 -8.29 -5.14 5.45
C LYS A 71 -7.13 -5.78 6.24
N VAL A 72 -6.72 -6.97 5.82
CA VAL A 72 -5.59 -7.74 6.39
C VAL A 72 -4.28 -6.93 6.47
N VAL A 73 -3.98 -6.11 5.46
CA VAL A 73 -2.80 -5.22 5.49
C VAL A 73 -2.97 -4.11 6.52
N ARG A 74 -4.14 -3.45 6.54
CA ARG A 74 -4.43 -2.37 7.50
C ARG A 74 -4.41 -2.88 8.94
N ASP A 75 -5.00 -4.04 9.20
CA ASP A 75 -5.00 -4.67 10.52
C ASP A 75 -3.56 -4.91 10.99
N ALA A 76 -2.69 -5.41 10.10
CA ALA A 76 -1.28 -5.64 10.41
C ALA A 76 -0.51 -4.32 10.68
N LEU A 77 -0.78 -3.24 9.94
CA LEU A 77 -0.19 -1.93 10.23
C LEU A 77 -0.61 -1.39 11.61
N VAL A 78 -1.89 -1.53 11.96
CA VAL A 78 -2.41 -1.14 13.28
C VAL A 78 -1.74 -1.95 14.39
N LYS A 79 -1.61 -3.27 14.21
CA LYS A 79 -0.92 -4.16 15.16
C LYS A 79 0.54 -3.74 15.38
N GLU A 80 1.22 -3.31 14.33
CA GLU A 80 2.60 -2.84 14.38
C GLU A 80 2.76 -1.37 14.79
N GLY A 81 1.65 -0.67 15.10
CA GLY A 81 1.68 0.76 15.49
C GLY A 81 2.06 1.71 14.35
N ILE A 82 1.97 1.28 13.09
CA ILE A 82 2.34 2.08 11.92
C ILE A 82 1.13 2.93 11.51
N LYS A 83 1.27 4.25 11.62
CA LYS A 83 0.25 5.21 11.18
C LYS A 83 0.18 5.27 9.65
N PHE A 84 -1.03 5.29 9.12
CA PHE A 84 -1.28 5.43 7.68
C PHE A 84 -2.51 6.30 7.41
N THR A 85 -2.55 6.89 6.21
CA THR A 85 -3.74 7.55 5.67
C THR A 85 -4.51 6.57 4.80
N LEU A 86 -5.82 6.44 5.01
CA LEU A 86 -6.69 5.58 4.21
C LEU A 86 -7.39 6.42 3.13
N ILE A 87 -7.21 6.04 1.86
CA ILE A 87 -7.86 6.67 0.71
C ILE A 87 -8.74 5.63 0.02
N TYR A 88 -10.02 5.95 -0.12
CA TYR A 88 -11.01 5.12 -0.81
C TYR A 88 -12.03 6.03 -1.48
N PRO A 89 -12.68 5.57 -2.57
CA PRO A 89 -13.71 6.35 -3.22
C PRO A 89 -14.88 6.64 -2.28
N ASN A 90 -15.57 7.75 -2.54
CA ASN A 90 -16.86 7.99 -1.91
C ASN A 90 -17.79 6.80 -2.24
N ARG A 91 -18.54 6.34 -1.24
CA ARG A 91 -19.47 5.21 -1.35
C ARG A 91 -20.53 5.43 -2.46
N GLU A 92 -20.84 6.68 -2.75
CA GLU A 92 -21.78 7.07 -3.81
C GLU A 92 -21.26 6.78 -5.23
N LEU A 93 -19.94 6.61 -5.42
CA LEU A 93 -19.32 6.32 -6.72
C LEU A 93 -19.31 4.82 -7.06
N LYS A 94 -20.20 4.03 -6.45
CA LYS A 94 -20.24 2.58 -6.64
C LYS A 94 -20.44 2.20 -8.11
N GLU A 95 -21.32 2.91 -8.82
CA GLU A 95 -21.61 2.63 -10.22
C GLU A 95 -20.38 2.86 -11.10
N GLU A 96 -19.74 4.03 -11.00
CA GLU A 96 -18.51 4.37 -11.73
C GLU A 96 -17.36 3.36 -11.51
N TYR A 97 -17.25 2.79 -10.30
CA TYR A 97 -16.17 1.86 -9.96
C TYR A 97 -16.46 0.39 -10.33
N LEU A 98 -17.70 0.04 -10.68
CA LEU A 98 -18.11 -1.34 -10.98
C LEU A 98 -18.61 -1.54 -12.43
N THR A 99 -18.73 -0.46 -13.20
CA THR A 99 -18.98 -0.47 -14.65
C THR A 99 -17.72 -0.79 -15.44
#